data_AF-A0A1D6L964-F1
#
_entry.id   AF-A0A1D6L964-F1
#
_cell.length_a   1.000
_cell.length_b   1.000
_cell.length_c   1.000
_cell.angle_alpha   90.00
_cell.angle_beta   90.00
_cell.angle_gamma   90.00
#
_symmetry.space_group_name_H-M   'P 1'
#
loop_
_entity.id
_entity.type
_entity.pdbx_description
1 polymer ?
#
loop_
_entity_poly.entity_id
_entity_poly.type
_entity_poly.pdbx_seq_one_letter_code
_entity_poly.pdbx_strand_id
1 'polypeptide(L)'
;MVHSIPTEAEIQGTPNTSAVLPLFWLGPTLVCMQLHPMVSHLLFVHKIIKEISTLVLTRGPKLCNFVDWQGYRVVYKRYASLYFCMCIDPADNELETLQIIHHYVEILDRYFGNVCELDLIFNFHKAYFILDEILIAGELQESNKKSVLRLVTTQDALVEAAKEEAGSLRNIIAQATK
;
A
#
# COMPACT_ATOMS: atom_id res chain seq x y z
N MET A 1 -3.04 -8.35 -17.50
CA MET A 1 -4.34 -7.73 -17.82
C MET A 1 -4.79 -7.07 -16.54
N VAL A 2 -4.71 -5.75 -16.44
CA VAL A 2 -5.15 -5.03 -15.23
C VAL A 2 -6.67 -5.00 -15.28
N HIS A 3 -7.33 -5.93 -14.58
CA HIS A 3 -8.76 -5.86 -14.38
C HIS A 3 -9.04 -4.87 -13.26
N SER A 4 -9.55 -3.72 -13.66
CA SER A 4 -10.03 -2.63 -12.83
C SER A 4 -10.97 -3.12 -11.73
N ILE A 5 -10.75 -2.63 -10.52
CA ILE A 5 -11.72 -2.62 -9.42
C ILE A 5 -13.04 -2.03 -9.97
N PRO A 6 -14.19 -2.72 -9.83
CA PRO A 6 -15.44 -2.25 -10.41
C PRO A 6 -15.95 -1.02 -9.66
N THR A 7 -16.12 0.09 -10.39
CA THR A 7 -16.84 1.29 -9.94
C THR A 7 -18.35 1.03 -9.86
N GLU A 8 -18.96 1.32 -8.72
CA GLU A 8 -20.41 1.27 -8.45
C GLU A 8 -21.22 2.28 -9.29
N ALA A 9 -21.33 2.07 -10.60
CA ALA A 9 -22.11 2.97 -11.45
C ALA A 9 -22.78 2.26 -12.62
N GLU A 10 -23.53 1.18 -12.36
CA GLU A 10 -24.46 0.66 -13.37
C GLU A 10 -25.59 -0.20 -12.78
N ILE A 11 -26.46 0.41 -11.98
CA ILE A 11 -27.81 -0.11 -11.75
C ILE A 11 -28.79 1.07 -11.78
N GLN A 12 -29.36 1.32 -12.96
CA GLN A 12 -30.81 1.37 -13.22
C GLN A 12 -31.10 2.29 -14.42
N GLY A 13 -31.35 1.68 -15.59
CA GLY A 13 -31.98 2.39 -16.70
C GLY A 13 -33.48 2.56 -16.44
N THR A 14 -33.99 3.78 -16.62
CA THR A 14 -35.29 4.05 -17.27
C THR A 14 -35.26 5.40 -17.99
N PRO A 15 -36.00 5.57 -19.11
CA PRO A 15 -35.99 6.79 -19.92
C PRO A 15 -37.12 7.77 -19.56
N ASN A 16 -36.92 9.05 -19.93
CA ASN A 16 -37.89 10.15 -20.05
C ASN A 16 -38.41 10.80 -18.75
N THR A 17 -37.96 12.03 -18.43
CA THR A 17 -38.66 13.31 -18.73
C THR A 17 -38.07 14.48 -17.92
N SER A 18 -37.93 15.63 -18.59
CA SER A 18 -37.96 17.02 -18.09
C SER A 18 -37.12 17.43 -16.88
N ALA A 19 -36.06 18.20 -17.18
CA ALA A 19 -35.75 19.51 -16.60
C ALA A 19 -36.20 19.80 -15.16
N VAL A 20 -35.28 19.70 -14.22
CA VAL A 20 -35.12 20.72 -13.16
C VAL A 20 -33.62 20.87 -12.88
N LEU A 21 -33.03 21.94 -13.38
CA LEU A 21 -31.83 22.52 -12.78
C LEU A 21 -32.28 23.29 -11.52
N PRO A 22 -31.75 23.00 -10.34
CA PRO A 22 -31.52 24.02 -9.33
C PRO A 22 -30.00 24.21 -9.23
N LEU A 23 -29.43 25.30 -9.75
CA LEU A 23 -29.35 26.57 -9.04
C LEU A 23 -29.24 26.42 -7.51
N PHE A 24 -28.26 25.64 -7.05
CA PHE A 24 -27.76 25.68 -5.68
C PHE A 24 -26.22 25.65 -5.70
N TRP A 25 -25.63 26.81 -5.93
CA TRP A 25 -24.29 27.12 -5.45
C TRP A 25 -24.42 28.34 -4.55
N LEU A 26 -24.10 28.18 -3.26
CA LEU A 26 -23.43 29.15 -2.37
C LEU A 26 -23.66 28.77 -0.91
N GLY A 27 -22.97 27.73 -0.46
CA GLY A 27 -22.77 27.43 0.95
C GLY A 27 -21.41 26.74 1.15
N PRO A 28 -20.75 26.90 2.31
CA PRO A 28 -19.43 26.30 2.61
C PRO A 28 -19.45 24.76 2.64
N THR A 29 -20.59 24.12 2.39
CA THR A 29 -20.80 22.68 2.28
C THR A 29 -20.17 22.04 1.04
N LEU A 30 -19.80 22.81 0.02
CA LEU A 30 -19.21 22.26 -1.20
C LEU A 30 -17.75 21.82 -1.06
N VAL A 31 -17.02 22.33 -0.06
CA VAL A 31 -15.71 21.78 0.33
C VAL A 31 -15.87 20.40 0.98
N CYS A 32 -17.04 20.10 1.56
CA CYS A 32 -17.30 18.82 2.22
C CYS A 32 -17.54 17.68 1.22
N MET A 33 -17.98 17.99 0.00
CA MET A 33 -18.34 16.98 -1.01
C MET A 33 -17.13 16.42 -1.78
N GLN A 34 -16.01 17.15 -1.82
CA GLN A 34 -14.72 16.64 -2.32
C GLN A 34 -13.94 15.80 -1.29
N LEU A 35 -14.27 15.89 0.02
CA LEU A 35 -13.65 15.06 1.06
C LEU A 35 -14.32 13.68 1.22
N HIS A 36 -15.53 13.49 0.67
CA HIS A 36 -16.30 12.27 0.86
C HIS A 36 -15.64 10.99 0.29
N PRO A 37 -15.02 10.97 -0.91
CA PRO A 37 -14.38 9.75 -1.40
C PRO A 37 -13.10 9.41 -0.60
N MET A 38 -12.29 10.40 -0.21
CA MET A 38 -11.05 10.15 0.54
C MET A 38 -11.31 9.65 1.97
N VAL A 39 -12.27 10.24 2.69
CA VAL A 39 -12.61 9.80 4.05
C VAL A 39 -13.24 8.41 4.04
N SER A 40 -14.04 8.11 3.01
CA SER A 40 -14.64 6.78 2.82
C SER A 40 -13.57 5.72 2.55
N HIS A 41 -12.58 6.02 1.71
CA HIS A 41 -11.48 5.10 1.38
C HIS A 41 -10.59 4.83 2.60
N LEU A 42 -10.30 5.86 3.41
CA LEU A 42 -9.49 5.71 4.63
C LEU A 42 -10.23 4.91 5.71
N LEU A 43 -11.54 5.18 5.90
CA LEU A 43 -12.38 4.42 6.83
C LEU A 43 -12.49 2.94 6.41
N PHE A 44 -12.56 2.69 5.10
CA PHE A 44 -12.57 1.35 4.53
C PHE A 44 -11.27 0.59 4.81
N VAL A 45 -10.10 1.19 4.54
CA VAL A 45 -8.80 0.56 4.83
C VAL A 45 -8.64 0.27 6.33
N HIS A 46 -9.02 1.20 7.21
CA HIS A 46 -8.96 0.97 8.65
C HIS A 46 -9.84 -0.21 9.09
N LYS A 47 -11.06 -0.31 8.53
CA LYS A 47 -11.97 -1.42 8.80
C LYS A 47 -11.36 -2.76 8.36
N ILE A 48 -10.80 -2.83 7.15
CA ILE A 48 -10.15 -4.02 6.63
C ILE A 48 -9.00 -4.46 7.53
N ILE A 49 -8.09 -3.54 7.88
CA ILE A 49 -6.92 -3.86 8.71
C ILE A 49 -7.37 -4.47 10.05
N LYS A 50 -8.41 -3.90 10.67
CA LYS A 50 -8.94 -4.39 11.96
C LYS A 50 -9.55 -5.78 11.84
N GLU A 51 -10.33 -6.04 10.80
CA GLU A 51 -10.96 -7.34 10.57
C GLU A 51 -9.92 -8.43 10.28
N ILE A 52 -9.00 -8.17 9.34
CA ILE A 52 -7.93 -9.11 8.98
C ILE A 52 -7.02 -9.38 10.17
N SER A 53 -6.62 -8.34 10.92
CA SER A 53 -5.77 -8.50 12.09
C SER A 53 -6.43 -9.39 13.15
N THR A 54 -7.72 -9.19 13.43
CA THR A 54 -8.47 -10.02 14.38
C THR A 54 -8.53 -11.48 13.90
N LEU A 55 -8.78 -11.70 12.60
CA LEU A 55 -8.88 -13.01 11.99
C LEU A 55 -7.54 -13.77 11.97
N VAL A 56 -6.42 -13.09 11.70
CA VAL A 56 -5.09 -13.72 11.68
C VAL A 56 -4.56 -13.99 13.08
N LEU A 57 -4.74 -13.05 14.03
CA LEU A 57 -4.20 -13.17 15.39
C LEU A 57 -4.91 -14.21 16.26
N THR A 58 -6.17 -14.52 15.97
CA THR A 58 -6.94 -15.55 16.69
C THR A 58 -6.60 -16.98 16.25
N ARG A 59 -5.88 -17.14 15.14
CA ARG A 59 -5.53 -18.45 14.58
C ARG A 59 -4.31 -19.06 15.27
N GLY A 60 -4.39 -20.36 15.56
CA GLY A 60 -3.27 -21.13 16.13
C GLY A 60 -2.12 -21.35 15.12
N PRO A 61 -0.88 -21.57 15.61
CA PRO A 61 0.32 -21.62 14.77
C PRO A 61 0.44 -22.87 13.87
N LYS A 62 -0.41 -23.89 14.09
CA LYS A 62 -0.46 -25.13 13.29
C LYS A 62 -1.47 -25.09 12.14
N LEU A 63 -2.23 -24.01 12.02
CA LEU A 63 -3.22 -23.85 10.96
C LEU A 63 -2.55 -23.45 9.64
N CYS A 64 -3.29 -23.59 8.54
CA CYS A 64 -2.80 -23.17 7.23
C CYS A 64 -2.59 -21.65 7.16
N ASN A 65 -1.69 -21.25 6.26
CA ASN A 65 -1.34 -19.86 5.97
C ASN A 65 -2.38 -19.15 5.07
N PHE A 66 -3.52 -19.78 4.80
CA PHE A 66 -4.55 -19.30 3.88
C PHE A 66 -5.88 -19.18 4.64
N VAL A 67 -6.57 -18.05 4.46
CA VAL A 67 -7.87 -17.81 5.08
C VAL A 67 -8.79 -17.11 4.10
N ASP A 68 -10.03 -17.59 4.00
CA ASP A 68 -11.04 -16.92 3.19
C ASP A 68 -11.66 -15.76 3.98
N TRP A 69 -11.80 -14.59 3.35
CA TRP A 69 -12.38 -13.38 3.93
C TRP A 69 -13.17 -12.61 2.88
N GLN A 70 -14.49 -12.44 3.09
CA GLN A 70 -15.38 -11.62 2.26
C GLN A 70 -15.28 -11.88 0.73
N GLY A 71 -15.08 -13.13 0.33
CA GLY A 71 -14.94 -13.52 -1.09
C GLY A 71 -13.52 -13.40 -1.66
N TYR A 72 -12.57 -12.87 -0.88
CA TYR A 72 -11.15 -12.87 -1.16
C TYR A 72 -10.41 -13.91 -0.34
N ARG A 73 -9.15 -14.13 -0.67
CA ARG A 73 -8.26 -15.03 0.05
C ARG A 73 -7.10 -14.26 0.65
N VAL A 74 -6.89 -14.43 1.95
CA VAL A 74 -5.80 -13.82 2.70
C VAL A 74 -4.70 -14.84 2.89
N VAL A 75 -3.52 -14.54 2.36
CA VAL A 75 -2.29 -15.29 2.54
C VAL A 75 -1.46 -14.59 3.60
N TYR A 76 -1.07 -15.30 4.66
CA TYR A 76 -0.28 -14.71 5.73
C TYR A 76 0.87 -15.59 6.19
N LYS A 77 1.95 -14.97 6.64
CA LYS A 77 3.10 -15.66 7.21
C LYS A 77 3.68 -14.88 8.38
N ARG A 78 4.00 -15.60 9.46
CA ARG A 78 4.66 -15.04 10.64
C ARG A 78 6.18 -15.20 10.54
N TYR A 79 6.91 -14.11 10.68
CA TYR A 79 8.37 -14.06 10.81
C TYR A 79 8.72 -13.38 12.15
N ALA A 80 9.31 -14.14 13.08
CA ALA A 80 9.51 -13.71 14.47
C ALA A 80 8.20 -13.20 15.12
N SER A 81 8.14 -11.92 15.49
CA SER A 81 6.96 -11.23 16.04
C SER A 81 6.03 -10.63 14.99
N LEU A 82 6.48 -10.50 13.74
CA LEU A 82 5.76 -9.82 12.67
C LEU A 82 4.88 -10.76 11.87
N TYR A 83 3.70 -10.27 11.50
CA TYR A 83 2.78 -10.93 10.57
C TYR A 83 2.76 -10.15 9.26
N PHE A 84 3.08 -10.85 8.18
CA PHE A 84 2.95 -10.34 6.81
C PHE A 84 1.71 -10.95 6.19
N CYS A 85 0.84 -10.12 5.63
CA CYS A 85 -0.44 -10.53 5.07
C CYS A 85 -0.61 -9.90 3.68
N MET A 86 -1.12 -10.68 2.74
CA MET A 86 -1.52 -10.21 1.41
C MET A 86 -2.93 -10.73 1.13
N CYS A 87 -3.74 -9.89 0.49
CA CYS A 87 -5.10 -10.23 0.06
C CYS A 87 -5.06 -10.44 -1.45
N ILE A 88 -5.57 -11.57 -1.92
CA ILE A 88 -5.57 -11.98 -3.32
C ILE A 88 -6.96 -12.43 -3.75
N ASP A 89 -7.17 -12.47 -5.06
CA ASP A 89 -8.40 -13.01 -5.60
C ASP A 89 -8.45 -14.54 -5.41
N PRO A 90 -9.64 -15.14 -5.28
CA PRO A 90 -9.78 -16.58 -5.10
C PRO A 90 -9.31 -17.40 -6.30
N ALA A 91 -9.07 -16.76 -7.45
CA ALA A 91 -8.52 -17.39 -8.65
C ALA A 91 -6.98 -17.41 -8.67
N ASP A 92 -6.33 -16.61 -7.82
CA ASP A 92 -4.87 -16.49 -7.80
C ASP A 92 -4.21 -17.63 -7.04
N ASN A 93 -2.93 -17.84 -7.34
CA ASN A 93 -2.14 -18.88 -6.69
C ASN A 93 -1.67 -18.41 -5.31
N GLU A 94 -2.12 -19.09 -4.26
CA GLU A 94 -1.80 -18.70 -2.89
C GLU A 94 -0.36 -19.05 -2.52
N LEU A 95 0.21 -20.09 -3.13
CA LEU A 95 1.61 -20.47 -2.93
C LEU A 95 2.54 -19.45 -3.58
N GLU A 96 2.18 -18.92 -4.75
CA GLU A 96 2.94 -17.85 -5.39
C GLU A 96 2.98 -16.60 -4.50
N THR A 97 1.82 -16.19 -3.99
CA THR A 97 1.72 -15.06 -3.04
C THR A 97 2.52 -15.31 -1.77
N LEU A 98 2.49 -16.54 -1.24
CA LEU A 98 3.30 -16.90 -0.08
C LEU A 98 4.82 -16.80 -0.38
N GLN A 99 5.24 -17.12 -1.61
CA GLN A 99 6.62 -16.93 -2.05
C GLN A 99 6.97 -15.45 -2.21
N ILE A 100 6.06 -14.61 -2.69
CA ILE A 100 6.26 -13.15 -2.77
C ILE A 100 6.51 -12.57 -1.37
N ILE A 101 5.70 -12.94 -0.38
CA ILE A 101 5.92 -12.54 1.02
C ILE A 101 7.32 -12.95 1.48
N HIS A 102 7.73 -14.19 1.20
CA HIS A 102 9.04 -14.66 1.60
C HIS A 102 10.18 -13.90 0.90
N HIS A 103 10.02 -13.66 -0.41
CA HIS A 103 10.96 -12.91 -1.22
C HIS A 103 11.20 -11.50 -0.67
N TYR A 104 10.12 -10.81 -0.31
CA TYR A 104 10.18 -9.49 0.31
C TYR A 104 10.95 -9.49 1.63
N VAL A 105 10.62 -10.43 2.53
CA VAL A 105 11.31 -10.54 3.84
C VAL A 105 12.79 -10.84 3.67
N GLU A 106 13.18 -11.68 2.70
CA GLU A 106 14.60 -11.96 2.43
C GLU A 106 15.35 -10.75 1.87
N ILE A 107 14.69 -9.89 1.08
CA ILE A 107 15.31 -8.65 0.59
C ILE A 107 15.47 -7.64 1.73
N LEU A 108 14.44 -7.50 2.58
CA LEU A 108 14.52 -6.67 3.79
C LEU A 108 15.69 -7.09 4.68
N ASP A 109 15.83 -8.40 4.93
CA ASP A 109 16.90 -8.94 5.77
C ASP A 109 18.30 -8.61 5.23
N ARG A 110 18.48 -8.68 3.90
CA ARG A 110 19.73 -8.33 3.24
C ARG A 110 20.00 -6.82 3.21
N TYR A 111 18.95 -6.01 3.07
CA TYR A 111 19.07 -4.57 3.00
C TYR A 111 19.43 -3.97 4.37
N PHE A 112 18.76 -4.41 5.45
CA PHE A 112 19.01 -3.91 6.80
C PHE A 112 20.16 -4.63 7.53
N GLY A 113 20.51 -5.85 7.12
CA GLY A 113 21.61 -6.62 7.72
C GLY A 113 21.22 -7.24 9.06
N ASN A 114 20.35 -8.26 9.01
CA ASN A 114 19.58 -8.83 10.14
C ASN A 114 18.44 -7.91 10.56
N VAL A 115 17.36 -7.97 9.80
CA VAL A 115 16.22 -7.07 10.00
C VAL A 115 15.50 -7.32 11.33
N CYS A 116 15.21 -6.26 12.07
CA CYS A 116 14.33 -6.32 13.23
C CYS A 116 13.06 -5.46 13.06
N GLU A 117 12.04 -5.68 13.89
CA GLU A 117 10.78 -4.94 13.82
C GLU A 117 10.96 -3.43 14.03
N LEU A 118 11.93 -3.01 14.85
CA LEU A 118 12.24 -1.60 15.06
C LEU A 118 12.80 -0.97 13.79
N ASP A 119 13.59 -1.69 12.99
CA ASP A 119 14.12 -1.16 11.73
C ASP A 119 12.99 -0.82 10.77
N LEU A 120 11.96 -1.67 10.69
CA LEU A 120 10.77 -1.42 9.88
C LEU A 120 9.96 -0.22 10.41
N ILE A 121 9.85 -0.06 11.73
CA ILE A 121 9.11 1.06 12.34
C ILE A 121 9.81 2.38 12.07
N PHE A 122 11.13 2.46 12.30
CA PHE A 122 11.90 3.68 12.11
C PHE A 122 12.12 4.02 10.63
N ASN A 123 12.27 3.00 9.77
CA ASN A 123 12.58 3.17 8.36
C ASN A 123 11.47 2.65 7.44
N PHE A 124 10.20 2.88 7.81
CA PHE A 124 9.05 2.38 7.04
C PHE A 124 9.07 2.85 5.57
N HIS A 125 9.54 4.07 5.31
CA HIS A 125 9.66 4.63 3.96
C HIS A 125 10.56 3.77 3.05
N LYS A 126 11.66 3.24 3.60
CA LYS A 126 12.57 2.34 2.86
C LYS A 126 11.92 1.00 2.57
N ALA A 127 11.15 0.47 3.52
CA ALA A 127 10.40 -0.75 3.33
C ALA A 127 9.36 -0.62 2.19
N TYR A 128 8.67 0.53 2.11
CA TYR A 128 7.77 0.82 0.98
C TYR A 128 8.51 0.90 -0.36
N PHE A 129 9.67 1.56 -0.43
CA PHE A 129 10.46 1.59 -1.67
C PHE A 129 10.89 0.20 -2.13
N ILE A 130 11.33 -0.66 -1.19
CA ILE A 130 11.67 -2.05 -1.50
C ILE A 130 10.43 -2.80 -2.01
N LEU A 131 9.27 -2.58 -1.38
CA LEU A 131 8.02 -3.22 -1.79
C LEU A 131 7.60 -2.79 -3.20
N ASP A 132 7.71 -1.51 -3.53
CA ASP A 132 7.37 -0.96 -4.85
C ASP A 132 8.31 -1.48 -5.97
N GLU A 133 9.57 -1.78 -5.64
CA GLU A 133 10.48 -2.42 -6.60
C GLU A 133 10.11 -3.88 -6.87
N ILE A 134 9.52 -4.57 -5.88
CA ILE A 134 9.13 -5.99 -5.99
C ILE A 134 7.75 -6.11 -6.63
N LEU A 135 6.81 -5.24 -6.27
CA LEU A 135 5.41 -5.31 -6.68
C LEU A 135 4.97 -4.04 -7.39
N ILE A 136 4.27 -4.21 -8.52
CA ILE A 136 3.62 -3.11 -9.22
C ILE A 136 2.22 -3.50 -9.63
N ALA A 137 1.26 -2.62 -9.36
CA ALA A 137 -0.15 -2.84 -9.68
C ALA A 137 -0.73 -4.19 -9.19
N GLY A 138 -0.22 -4.72 -8.07
CA GLY A 138 -0.64 -5.99 -7.49
C GLY A 138 0.11 -7.22 -8.01
N GLU A 139 1.05 -7.06 -8.94
CA GLU A 139 1.76 -8.15 -9.60
C GLU A 139 3.26 -8.13 -9.28
N LEU A 140 3.92 -9.29 -9.39
CA LEU A 140 5.37 -9.40 -9.22
C LEU A 140 6.11 -8.71 -10.38
N GLN A 141 6.85 -7.64 -10.05
CA GLN A 141 7.68 -6.89 -10.99
C GLN A 141 9.09 -7.48 -11.09
N GLU A 142 9.82 -7.51 -9.98
CA GLU A 142 11.21 -7.96 -9.92
C GLU A 142 11.36 -9.19 -9.03
N SER A 143 11.80 -10.29 -9.63
CA SER A 143 12.09 -11.55 -8.94
C SER A 143 13.57 -11.69 -8.53
N ASN A 144 14.45 -10.82 -9.03
CA ASN A 144 15.88 -10.91 -8.77
C ASN A 144 16.28 -9.99 -7.60
N LYS A 145 16.56 -10.60 -6.44
CA LYS A 145 17.01 -9.90 -5.22
C LYS A 145 18.19 -8.95 -5.46
N LYS A 146 19.14 -9.31 -6.32
CA LYS A 146 20.32 -8.47 -6.61
C LYS A 146 19.94 -7.22 -7.42
N SER A 147 18.94 -7.35 -8.30
CA SER A 147 18.43 -6.22 -9.08
C SER A 147 17.77 -5.21 -8.16
N VAL A 148 16.83 -5.68 -7.32
CA VAL A 148 16.11 -4.87 -6.34
C VAL A 148 17.07 -4.12 -5.41
N LEU A 149 18.02 -4.81 -4.78
CA LEU A 149 18.98 -4.16 -3.87
C LEU A 149 19.81 -3.05 -4.54
N ARG A 150 20.17 -3.23 -5.83
CA ARG A 150 20.91 -2.23 -6.59
C ARG A 150 20.05 -1.01 -6.88
N LEU A 151 18.79 -1.20 -7.27
CA LEU A 151 17.85 -0.12 -7.56
C LEU A 151 17.56 0.69 -6.31
N VAL A 152 17.27 0.03 -5.19
CA VAL A 152 17.01 0.69 -3.89
C VAL A 152 18.23 1.49 -3.43
N THR A 153 19.44 0.94 -3.54
CA THR A 153 20.68 1.67 -3.20
C THR A 153 20.88 2.91 -4.08
N THR A 154 20.53 2.80 -5.36
CA THR A 154 20.62 3.94 -6.30
C THR A 154 19.60 5.01 -5.94
N GLN A 155 18.38 4.61 -5.58
CA GLN A 155 17.33 5.51 -5.13
C GLN A 155 17.70 6.23 -3.83
N ASP A 156 18.27 5.52 -2.86
CA ASP A 156 18.77 6.13 -1.61
C ASP A 156 19.80 7.24 -1.91
N ALA A 157 20.76 6.98 -2.81
CA ALA A 157 21.77 7.97 -3.19
C ALA A 157 21.15 9.22 -3.84
N LEU A 158 20.12 9.04 -4.68
CA LEU A 158 19.41 10.15 -5.31
C LEU A 158 18.60 10.96 -4.29
N VAL A 159 17.95 10.29 -3.34
CA VAL A 159 17.18 10.95 -2.28
C VAL A 159 18.09 11.78 -1.38
N GLU A 160 19.26 11.28 -1.02
CA GLU A 160 20.24 12.04 -0.22
C GLU A 160 20.79 13.24 -1.00
N ALA A 161 21.16 13.07 -2.27
CA ALA A 161 21.58 14.19 -3.12
C ALA A 161 20.51 15.29 -3.22
N ALA A 162 19.24 14.91 -3.40
CA ALA A 162 18.13 15.87 -3.45
C ALA A 162 17.91 16.59 -2.11
N LYS A 163 18.13 15.91 -0.97
CA LYS A 163 18.05 16.54 0.36
C LYS A 163 19.17 17.56 0.56
N GLU A 164 20.38 17.26 0.12
CA GLU A 164 21.53 18.17 0.20
C GLU A 164 21.29 19.44 -0.62
N GLU A 165 20.80 19.29 -1.85
CA GLU A 165 20.45 20.42 -2.72
C GLU A 165 19.36 21.31 -2.08
N ALA A 166 18.30 20.70 -1.54
CA ALA A 166 17.23 21.42 -0.86
C ALA A 166 17.72 22.14 0.42
N GLY A 167 18.64 21.52 1.17
CA GLY A 167 19.27 22.13 2.35
C GLY A 167 20.12 23.34 1.97
N SER A 168 20.92 23.23 0.91
CA SER A 168 21.75 24.32 0.40
C SER A 168 20.90 25.52 -0.05
N LEU A 169 19.82 25.27 -0.80
CA LEU A 169 18.87 26.31 -1.22
C LEU A 169 18.21 27.03 -0.04
N ARG A 170 17.80 26.30 1.00
CA ARG A 170 17.24 26.90 2.22
C ARG A 170 18.24 27.82 2.92
N ASN A 171 19.50 27.40 3.02
CA ASN A 171 20.54 28.20 3.64
C ASN A 171 20.82 29.49 2.86
N ILE A 172 20.84 29.42 1.53
CA ILE A 172 21.02 30.59 0.65
C ILE A 172 19.84 31.57 0.79
N ILE A 173 18.59 31.08 0.79
CA ILE A 173 17.40 31.93 0.98
C ILE A 173 17.41 32.59 2.36
N ALA A 174 17.77 31.84 3.41
CA ALA A 174 17.87 32.39 4.76
C ALA A 174 18.94 33.49 4.89
N GLN A 175 20.01 33.43 4.09
CA GLN A 175 21.04 34.48 4.03
C GLN A 175 20.57 35.70 3.23
N ALA A 176 19.79 35.51 2.16
CA ALA A 176 19.31 36.58 1.28
C ALA A 176 18.11 37.37 1.85
N THR A 177 17.46 36.87 2.90
CA THR A 177 16.29 37.52 3.55
C THR A 177 16.69 38.35 4.78
N LYS A 178 17.99 38.49 5.06
CA LYS A 178 18.54 39.46 6.03
C LYS A 178 19.02 40.71 5.32
#